data_AF-A0A7T3EV92-F1
#
_entry.id   AF-A0A7T3EV92-F1
#
_cell.length_a   1.000
_cell.length_b   1.000
_cell.length_c   1.000
_cell.angle_alpha   90.00
_cell.angle_beta   90.00
_cell.angle_gamma   90.00
#
_symmetry.space_group_name_H-M   'P 1'
#
loop_
_entity.id
_entity.type
_entity.pdbx_description
1 polymer ?
#
loop_
_entity_poly.entity_id
_entity_poly.type
_entity_poly.pdbx_seq_one_letter_code
_entity_poly.pdbx_strand_id
1 'polypeptide(L)' 'MFVCICNAVTDHQIKETIAAGATTMGDLQSQLGVATCCGCCGELAASFLTAHNAQPTVTAGISVQV' A
#
# COMPACT_ATOMS: atom_id res chain seq x y z
N MET A 1 -1.44 -11.99 -1.82
CA MET A 1 -2.80 -12.40 -1.42
C MET A 1 -3.86 -11.42 -1.89
N PHE A 2 -5.13 -11.84 -2.05
CA PHE A 2 -6.24 -10.90 -2.19
C PHE A 2 -6.55 -10.24 -0.85
N VAL A 3 -6.54 -8.91 -0.82
CA VAL A 3 -6.86 -8.10 0.35
C VAL A 3 -8.30 -7.60 0.28
N CYS A 4 -8.77 -7.19 -0.91
CA CYS A 4 -10.18 -6.85 -1.14
C CYS A 4 -10.80 -7.79 -2.17
N ILE A 5 -11.80 -8.54 -1.75
CA ILE A 5 -12.53 -9.44 -2.66
C ILE A 5 -13.49 -8.66 -3.55
N CYS A 6 -14.18 -7.65 -3.01
CA CYS A 6 -15.17 -6.87 -3.75
C CYS A 6 -14.61 -6.22 -5.02
N ASN A 7 -13.40 -5.67 -4.91
CA ASN A 7 -12.74 -4.95 -6.00
C ASN A 7 -11.50 -5.69 -6.54
N ALA A 8 -11.36 -6.98 -6.21
CA ALA A 8 -10.25 -7.84 -6.62
C ALA A 8 -8.86 -7.19 -6.40
N VAL A 9 -8.66 -6.54 -5.25
CA VAL A 9 -7.40 -5.87 -4.90
C VAL A 9 -6.47 -6.85 -4.19
N THR A 10 -5.23 -6.92 -4.64
CA THR A 10 -4.17 -7.75 -4.08
C THR A 10 -3.22 -6.93 -3.19
N ASP A 11 -2.51 -7.62 -2.31
CA ASP A 11 -1.42 -7.05 -1.52
C ASP A 11 -0.32 -6.43 -2.39
N HIS A 12 -0.01 -7.01 -3.55
CA HIS A 12 0.96 -6.47 -4.48
C HIS A 12 0.53 -5.10 -4.99
N GLN A 13 -0.70 -4.98 -5.46
CA GLN A 13 -1.26 -3.72 -5.94
C GLN A 13 -1.27 -2.64 -4.84
N ILE A 14 -1.58 -3.01 -3.60
CA ILE A 14 -1.51 -2.09 -2.46
C ILE A 14 -0.07 -1.62 -2.25
N LYS A 15 0.90 -2.54 -2.21
CA LYS A 15 2.32 -2.20 -2.02
C LYS A 15 2.87 -1.33 -3.16
N GLU A 16 2.51 -1.62 -4.41
CA GLU A 16 2.90 -0.80 -5.57
C GLU A 16 2.31 0.60 -5.49
N THR A 17 1.04 0.72 -5.11
CA THR A 17 0.37 2.02 -4.97
C THR A 17 0.99 2.84 -3.83
N ILE A 18 1.36 2.19 -2.74
CA ILE A 18 2.12 2.82 -1.64
C ILE A 18 3.51 3.25 -2.12
N ALA A 19 4.23 2.40 -2.83
CA ALA A 19 5.55 2.72 -3.41
C ALA A 19 5.48 3.87 -4.45
N ALA A 20 4.34 4.02 -5.13
CA ALA A 20 4.05 5.14 -6.02
C ALA A 20 3.71 6.45 -5.29
N GLY A 21 3.60 6.42 -3.95
CA GLY A 21 3.41 7.61 -3.10
C GLY A 21 2.07 7.68 -2.36
N ALA A 22 1.24 6.63 -2.39
CA ALA A 22 0.03 6.61 -1.56
C ALA A 22 0.38 6.46 -0.08
N THR A 23 -0.08 7.42 0.74
CA THR A 23 0.23 7.44 2.19
C THR A 23 -1.01 7.36 3.05
N THR A 24 -2.20 7.48 2.46
CA THR A 24 -3.47 7.48 3.17
C THR A 24 -4.43 6.41 2.63
N MET A 25 -5.42 6.03 3.45
CA MET A 25 -6.51 5.16 2.99
C MET A 25 -7.33 5.79 1.86
N GLY A 26 -7.43 7.12 1.82
CA GLY A 26 -8.11 7.84 0.74
C GLY A 26 -7.39 7.69 -0.61
N ASP A 27 -6.06 7.66 -0.60
CA ASP A 27 -5.26 7.39 -1.81
C ASP A 27 -5.51 5.98 -2.31
N LEU A 28 -5.47 4.99 -1.42
CA LEU A 28 -5.72 3.59 -1.79
C LEU A 28 -7.16 3.38 -2.28
N GLN A 29 -8.14 4.04 -1.67
CA GLN A 29 -9.53 4.03 -2.13
C GLN A 29 -9.67 4.64 -3.52
N SER A 30 -9.02 5.78 -3.77
CA SER A 30 -9.11 6.49 -5.05
C SER A 30 -8.41 5.74 -6.19
N GLN A 31 -7.28 5.08 -5.90
CA GLN A 31 -6.47 4.39 -6.91
C GLN A 31 -6.90 2.94 -7.15
N LEU A 32 -7.23 2.19 -6.09
CA LEU A 32 -7.52 0.76 -6.16
C LEU A 32 -8.98 0.42 -5.87
N GLY A 33 -9.78 1.36 -5.36
CA GLY A 33 -11.12 1.08 -4.86
C GLY A 33 -11.13 0.22 -3.59
N VAL A 34 -10.02 0.06 -2.87
CA VAL A 34 -10.03 -0.79 -1.65
C VAL A 34 -11.01 -0.24 -0.61
N ALA A 35 -11.77 -1.11 0.05
CA ALA A 35 -12.74 -0.73 1.10
C ALA A 35 -13.91 0.19 0.67
N THR A 36 -14.16 0.39 -0.63
CA THR A 36 -15.30 1.21 -1.11
C THR A 36 -16.63 0.47 -1.23
N CYS A 37 -16.66 -0.85 -1.02
CA CYS A 37 -17.87 -1.68 -1.13
C CYS A 37 -18.38 -2.15 0.25
N CYS A 38 -17.86 -3.27 0.78
CA CYS A 38 -18.31 -3.81 2.07
C CYS A 38 -17.52 -3.29 3.28
N GLY A 39 -16.36 -2.65 3.06
CA GLY A 39 -15.48 -2.13 4.11
C GLY A 39 -14.68 -3.17 4.91
N CYS A 40 -14.96 -4.47 4.81
CA CYS A 40 -14.33 -5.51 5.66
C CYS A 40 -12.80 -5.61 5.53
N CYS A 41 -12.24 -5.17 4.41
CA CYS A 41 -10.79 -5.17 4.16
C CYS A 41 -10.07 -3.91 4.66
N GLY A 42 -10.80 -2.93 5.23
CA GLY A 42 -10.26 -1.61 5.56
C GLY A 42 -9.13 -1.65 6.59
N GLU A 43 -9.29 -2.38 7.69
CA GLU A 43 -8.26 -2.53 8.72
C GLU A 43 -7.00 -3.22 8.17
N LEU A 44 -7.19 -4.28 7.39
CA LEU A 44 -6.08 -5.00 6.76
C LEU A 44 -5.34 -4.09 5.76
N ALA A 45 -6.06 -3.34 4.92
CA ALA A 45 -5.48 -2.39 3.98
C ALA A 45 -4.70 -1.28 4.71
N ALA A 46 -5.25 -0.74 5.80
CA ALA A 46 -4.58 0.28 6.63
C ALA A 46 -3.29 -0.23 7.27
N SER A 47 -3.23 -1.52 7.63
CA SER A 47 -2.01 -2.13 8.18
C SER A 47 -0.81 -2.04 7.22
N PHE A 48 -1.03 -2.07 5.89
CA PHE A 48 0.05 -1.94 4.90
C PHE A 48 0.64 -0.53 4.90
N LEU A 49 -0.18 0.51 5.10
CA LEU A 49 0.28 1.90 5.23
C LEU A 49 1.14 2.09 6.48
N THR A 50 0.66 1.59 7.62
CA THR A 50 1.41 1.63 8.88
C THR A 50 2.72 0.87 8.79
N ALA A 51 2.71 -0.31 8.17
CA ALA A 51 3.91 -1.12 7.97
C ALA A 51 4.94 -0.42 7.06
N HIS A 52 4.49 0.27 6.01
CA HIS A 52 5.38 1.04 5.13
C HIS A 52 6.04 2.21 5.85
N ASN A 53 5.29 2.93 6.68
CA ASN A 53 5.81 4.06 7.47
C ASN A 53 6.75 3.61 8.61
N ALA A 54 6.66 2.35 9.03
CA ALA A 54 7.53 1.75 10.04
C ALA A 54 8.80 1.11 9.46
N GLN A 55 8.98 1.09 8.13
CA GLN A 55 10.23 0.62 7.54
C GLN A 55 11.35 1.63 7.84
N PRO A 56 12.46 1.22 8.50
CA PRO A 56 13.64 2.05 8.57
C PRO A 56 14.12 2.24 7.14
N THR A 57 14.15 3.50 6.69
CA THR A 57 14.77 3.93 5.45
C THR A 57 16.25 3.54 5.49
N VAL A 58 16.58 2.34 5.03
CA VAL A 58 17.95 2.04 4.60
C VAL A 58 18.13 2.82 3.31
N THR A 59 18.58 4.07 3.47
CA THR A 59 19.13 4.89 2.39
C THR A 59 20.23 4.06 1.72
N ALA A 60 19.89 3.43 0.61
CA ALA A 60 20.85 2.79 -0.27
C ALA A 60 21.66 3.91 -0.94
N GLY A 61 22.63 4.45 -0.19
CA GLY A 61 23.78 5.12 -0.77
C GLY A 61 24.59 4.07 -1.51
N ILE A 62 24.38 3.95 -2.81
CA ILE A 62 25.35 3.31 -3.70
C ILE A 62 26.13 4.46 -4.36
N SER A 63 27.25 4.81 -3.75
CA SER A 63 28.29 5.59 -4.42
C SER A 63 28.85 4.71 -5.53
N VAL A 64 28.44 4.94 -6.77
CA VAL A 64 29.21 4.49 -7.94
C VAL A 64 30.37 5.47 -8.09
N GLN A 65 31.54 5.09 -7.59
CA GLN A 65 32.81 5.65 -8.05
C GLN A 65 33.37 4.74 -9.15
N VAL A 66 33.56 5.30 -10.34
CA VAL A 66 34.58 4.90 -11.32
C VAL A 66 35.35 6.13 -11.75
#